data_AF-A0A212CIK5-F1
#
_entry.id   AF-A0A212CIK5-F1
#
_cell.length_a   1.000
_cell.length_b   1.000
_cell.length_c   1.000
_cell.angle_alpha   90.00
_cell.angle_beta   90.00
_cell.angle_gamma   90.00
#
_symmetry.space_group_name_H-M   'P 1'
#
loop_
_entity.id
_entity.type
_entity.pdbx_description
1 polymer ?
#
loop_
_entity_poly.entity_id
_entity_poly.type
_entity_poly.pdbx_seq_one_letter_code
_entity_poly.pdbx_strand_id
1 'polypeptide(L)'
;MFSFAVLAGTVITTIPRGGSLHATVSIINIYKEGNLAIQQAGKNMSAKVIVVCKKCPLLRRGLNYIIMGQVGEDGRGKIMPNSFIMMFKTKNQKLLDALKNKQC
;
A
#
# COMPACT_ATOMS: atom_id res chain seq x y z
N MET A 1 0.31 14.09 -14.17
CA MET A 1 0.50 14.47 -12.75
C MET A 1 0.69 13.18 -11.95
N PHE A 2 1.83 12.99 -11.28
CA PHE A 2 2.08 11.76 -10.52
C PHE A 2 1.28 11.79 -9.22
N SER A 3 0.41 10.81 -9.01
CA SER A 3 -0.37 10.65 -7.78
C SER A 3 0.33 9.66 -6.84
N PHE A 4 0.22 9.89 -5.53
CA PHE A 4 0.83 9.05 -4.49
C PHE A 4 -0.23 8.58 -3.51
N ALA A 5 -0.11 7.34 -3.06
CA ALA A 5 -0.97 6.75 -2.04
C ALA A 5 -0.15 6.33 -0.81
N VAL A 6 -0.77 6.48 0.37
CA VAL A 6 -0.28 6.03 1.67
C VAL A 6 -1.40 5.29 2.37
N LEU A 7 -1.21 3.99 2.60
CA LEU A 7 -2.21 3.14 3.24
C LEU A 7 -1.57 2.21 4.26
N ALA A 8 -2.35 1.80 5.27
CA ALA A 8 -2.03 0.66 6.11
C ALA A 8 -2.92 -0.52 5.73
N GLY A 9 -2.35 -1.72 5.67
CA GLY A 9 -3.12 -2.90 5.33
C GLY A 9 -2.38 -4.22 5.50
N THR A 10 -3.15 -5.30 5.45
CA THR A 10 -2.65 -6.69 5.50
C THR A 10 -2.41 -7.21 4.09
N VAL A 11 -1.23 -7.76 3.82
CA VAL A 11 -0.96 -8.39 2.53
C VAL A 11 -1.67 -9.74 2.48
N ILE A 12 -2.69 -9.87 1.63
CA ILE A 12 -3.52 -11.09 1.55
C ILE A 12 -3.01 -12.05 0.48
N THR A 13 -2.41 -11.55 -0.60
CA THR A 13 -1.82 -12.35 -1.68
C THR A 13 -0.52 -11.73 -2.18
N THR A 14 0.38 -12.56 -2.69
CA THR A 14 1.64 -12.17 -3.32
C THR A 14 1.92 -13.11 -4.49
N ILE A 15 2.10 -12.57 -5.70
CA ILE A 15 2.29 -13.32 -6.94
C ILE A 15 3.50 -12.71 -7.66
N PRO A 16 4.65 -13.40 -7.72
CA PRO A 16 5.80 -12.92 -8.49
C PRO A 16 5.50 -13.00 -10.00
N ARG A 17 5.86 -11.96 -10.76
CA ARG A 17 5.69 -11.91 -12.22
C ARG A 17 6.81 -11.08 -12.85
N GLY A 18 7.60 -11.69 -13.73
CA GLY A 18 8.58 -10.96 -14.56
C GLY A 18 9.48 -9.98 -13.78
N GLY A 19 10.08 -10.43 -12.67
CA GLY A 19 10.96 -9.60 -11.83
C GLY A 19 10.24 -8.69 -10.82
N SER A 20 8.91 -8.56 -10.91
CA SER A 20 8.05 -7.82 -9.99
C SER A 20 7.28 -8.75 -9.04
N LEU A 21 6.66 -8.17 -8.01
CA LEU A 21 5.76 -8.84 -7.09
C LEU A 21 4.41 -8.13 -7.09
N HIS A 22 3.36 -8.81 -7.56
CA HIS A 22 1.98 -8.32 -7.48
C HIS A 22 1.39 -8.75 -6.16
N ALA A 23 0.84 -7.83 -5.39
CA ALA A 23 0.21 -8.13 -4.12
C ALA A 23 -1.19 -7.52 -4.05
N THR A 24 -2.09 -8.21 -3.37
CA THR A 24 -3.35 -7.62 -2.93
C THR A 24 -3.24 -7.33 -1.45
N VAL A 25 -3.67 -6.13 -1.06
CA VAL A 25 -3.61 -5.64 0.31
C VAL A 25 -5.03 -5.37 0.78
N SER A 26 -5.45 -6.03 1.86
CA SER A 26 -6.68 -5.66 2.58
C SER A 26 -6.42 -4.39 3.37
N ILE A 27 -7.22 -3.36 3.14
CA ILE A 27 -6.99 -2.03 3.69
C ILE A 27 -7.51 -1.99 5.13
N ILE A 28 -6.63 -1.57 6.03
CA ILE A 28 -6.97 -1.24 7.42
C ILE A 28 -7.31 0.25 7.52
N ASN A 29 -6.50 1.10 6.88
CA ASN A 29 -6.70 2.55 6.85
C ASN A 29 -6.05 3.19 5.63
N ILE A 30 -6.57 4.34 5.20
CA ILE A 30 -6.03 5.16 4.11
C ILE A 30 -5.71 6.54 4.64
N TYR A 31 -4.42 6.89 4.58
CA TYR A 31 -3.90 8.18 5.02
C TYR A 31 -3.83 9.17 3.86
N LYS A 32 -3.50 8.67 2.66
CA LYS A 32 -3.55 9.44 1.42
C LYS A 32 -4.00 8.50 0.31
N GLU A 33 -5.13 8.79 -0.31
CA GLU A 33 -5.71 7.91 -1.33
C GLU A 33 -5.06 8.11 -2.69
N GLY A 34 -4.86 9.37 -3.10
CA GLY A 34 -4.44 9.68 -4.46
C GLY A 34 -5.47 9.16 -5.46
N ASN A 35 -5.01 8.46 -6.50
CA ASN A 35 -5.87 7.85 -7.52
C ASN A 35 -5.96 6.33 -7.37
N LEU A 36 -5.69 5.80 -6.17
CA LEU A 36 -5.58 4.36 -5.96
C LEU A 36 -6.93 3.68 -6.16
N ALA A 37 -6.98 2.66 -7.03
CA ALA A 37 -8.18 1.88 -7.26
C ALA A 37 -8.45 0.94 -6.07
N ILE A 38 -9.45 1.29 -5.28
CA ILE A 38 -9.92 0.50 -4.13
C ILE A 38 -11.05 -0.43 -4.60
N GLN A 39 -10.86 -1.72 -4.36
CA GLN A 39 -11.89 -2.75 -4.54
C GLN A 39 -12.63 -2.94 -3.22
N GLN A 40 -13.94 -2.73 -3.25
CA GLN A 40 -14.81 -2.94 -2.09
C GLN A 40 -15.67 -4.19 -2.29
N ALA A 41 -15.63 -5.08 -1.29
CA ALA A 41 -16.47 -6.26 -1.21
C ALA A 41 -17.19 -6.26 0.14
N GLY A 42 -18.44 -5.80 0.15
CA GLY A 42 -19.19 -5.55 1.38
C GLY A 42 -18.49 -4.49 2.25
N LYS A 43 -18.11 -4.87 3.48
CA LYS A 43 -17.38 -4.00 4.43
C LYS A 43 -15.85 -4.04 4.25
N ASN A 44 -15.33 -4.96 3.46
CA ASN A 44 -13.89 -5.11 3.27
C ASN A 44 -13.42 -4.30 2.05
N MET A 45 -12.37 -3.52 2.25
CA MET A 45 -11.69 -2.78 1.19
C MET A 45 -10.34 -3.41 0.90
N SER A 46 -9.93 -3.42 -0.37
CA SER A 46 -8.62 -3.91 -0.78
C SER A 46 -8.05 -3.11 -1.93
N ALA A 47 -6.73 -3.10 -2.08
CA ALA A 47 -6.05 -2.49 -3.22
C ALA A 47 -5.03 -3.46 -3.79
N LYS A 48 -4.79 -3.34 -5.10
CA LYS A 48 -3.71 -4.05 -5.79
C LYS A 48 -2.48 -3.16 -5.83
N VAL A 49 -1.35 -3.73 -5.43
CA VAL A 49 -0.04 -3.08 -5.49
C VAL A 49 0.95 -3.93 -6.26
N ILE A 50 1.92 -3.29 -6.90
CA ILE A 50 2.99 -3.90 -7.67
C ILE A 50 4.30 -3.39 -7.10
N VAL A 51 5.09 -4.29 -6.50
CA VAL A 51 6.49 -4.03 -6.21
C VAL A 51 7.28 -4.29 -7.47
N VAL A 52 7.87 -3.26 -8.05
CA VAL A 52 8.58 -3.42 -9.33
C VAL A 52 9.85 -4.25 -9.20
N CYS A 53 10.37 -4.41 -7.98
CA CYS A 53 11.50 -5.27 -7.67
C CYS A 53 11.06 -6.39 -6.72
N LYS A 54 11.16 -7.64 -7.16
CA LYS A 54 10.83 -8.83 -6.36
C LYS A 54 11.66 -8.99 -5.10
N LYS A 55 12.85 -8.36 -5.04
CA LYS A 55 13.76 -8.46 -3.89
C LYS A 55 13.52 -7.35 -2.87
N CYS A 56 13.07 -6.16 -3.30
CA CYS A 56 13.03 -4.96 -2.45
C CYS A 56 11.91 -4.00 -2.87
N PRO A 57 11.14 -3.44 -1.91
CA PRO A 57 10.98 -3.88 -0.52
C PRO A 57 10.25 -5.22 -0.40
N LEU A 58 10.56 -5.98 0.66
CA LEU A 58 9.97 -7.31 0.88
C LEU A 58 8.57 -7.19 1.52
N LEU A 59 7.53 -7.50 0.74
CA LEU A 59 6.18 -7.72 1.28
C LEU A 59 5.92 -9.21 1.46
N ARG A 60 5.56 -9.60 2.67
CA ARG A 60 5.17 -10.98 3.00
C ARG A 60 3.68 -11.07 3.24
N ARG A 61 3.07 -12.11 2.68
CA ARG A 61 1.67 -12.47 2.94
C ARG A 61 1.43 -12.66 4.44
N GLY A 62 0.29 -12.19 4.93
CA GLY A 62 -0.16 -12.31 6.32
C GLY A 62 0.34 -11.21 7.26
N LEU A 63 1.23 -10.33 6.82
CA LEU A 63 1.74 -9.23 7.62
C LEU A 63 1.06 -7.91 7.30
N ASN A 64 1.03 -7.03 8.30
CA ASN A 64 0.48 -5.68 8.18
C ASN A 64 1.60 -4.69 7.86
N TYR A 65 1.37 -3.80 6.91
CA TYR A 65 2.33 -2.79 6.48
C TYR A 65 1.69 -1.42 6.33
N ILE A 66 2.48 -0.39 6.58
CA ILE A 66 2.29 0.95 6.02
C ILE A 66 3.02 0.94 4.69
N ILE A 67 2.30 1.28 3.62
CA ILE A 67 2.78 1.26 2.26
C ILE A 67 2.60 2.66 1.68
N MET A 68 3.71 3.28 1.29
CA MET A 68 3.73 4.50 0.50
C MET A 68 4.21 4.18 -0.90
N GLY A 69 3.46 4.58 -1.92
CA GLY A 69 3.80 4.29 -3.30
C GLY A 69 3.23 5.33 -4.26
N GLN A 70 3.72 5.28 -5.49
CA GLN A 70 3.09 5.99 -6.59
C GLN A 70 1.82 5.26 -6.99
N VAL A 71 0.88 5.94 -7.63
CA VAL A 71 -0.28 5.30 -8.25
C VAL A 71 -0.07 5.33 -9.76
N GLY A 72 -0.08 4.15 -10.37
CA GLY A 72 -0.04 4.01 -11.82
C GLY A 72 -1.34 4.47 -12.49
N GLU A 73 -1.30 4.68 -13.80
CA GLU A 73 -2.49 5.05 -14.58
C GLU A 73 -3.59 3.98 -14.54
N ASP A 74 -3.21 2.72 -14.29
CA ASP A 74 -4.14 1.60 -14.07
C ASP A 74 -4.75 1.58 -12.65
N GLY A 75 -4.51 2.63 -11.86
CA GLY A 75 -4.98 2.77 -10.48
C GLY A 75 -4.25 1.87 -9.49
N ARG A 76 -3.22 1.10 -9.90
CA ARG A 76 -2.49 0.22 -8.99
C ARG A 76 -1.38 0.97 -8.27
N GLY A 77 -1.19 0.65 -6.99
CA GLY A 77 -0.06 1.18 -6.24
C GLY A 77 1.25 0.61 -6.77
N LYS A 78 2.18 1.44 -7.24
CA LYS A 78 3.53 1.07 -7.63
C LYS A 78 4.51 1.38 -6.51
N ILE A 79 5.14 0.33 -6.02
CA ILE A 79 6.16 0.37 -4.96
C ILE A 79 7.52 0.26 -5.63
N MET A 80 8.27 1.36 -5.58
CA MET A 80 9.65 1.46 -6.07
C MET A 80 10.63 0.96 -5.00
N PRO A 81 11.89 0.66 -5.36
CA PRO A 81 12.92 0.29 -4.38
C PRO A 81 13.15 1.34 -3.29
N ASN A 82 12.90 2.63 -3.58
CA ASN A 82 13.00 3.75 -2.64
C ASN A 82 11.67 4.11 -1.96
N SER A 83 10.59 3.37 -2.23
CA SER A 83 9.30 3.58 -1.57
C SER A 83 9.39 3.22 -0.08
N PHE A 84 8.74 4.03 0.75
CA PHE A 84 8.66 3.75 2.18
C PHE A 84 7.68 2.61 2.47
N ILE A 85 8.20 1.52 3.04
CA ILE A 85 7.41 0.41 3.56
C ILE A 85 7.90 0.08 4.96
N MET A 86 6.95 -0.05 5.89
CA MET A 86 7.24 -0.42 7.26
C MET A 86 6.17 -1.35 7.79
N MET A 87 6.54 -2.31 8.66
CA MET A 87 5.53 -3.11 9.37
C MET A 87 4.61 -2.21 10.18
N PHE A 88 3.31 -2.37 9.99
CA PHE A 88 2.30 -1.63 10.74
C PHE A 88 2.16 -2.22 12.14
N LYS A 89 2.37 -1.38 13.15
CA LYS A 89 2.10 -1.69 14.55
C LYS A 89 0.99 -0.76 15.03
N THR A 90 0.00 -1.29 15.73
CA THR A 90 -1.19 -0.55 16.19
C THR A 90 -0.84 0.70 17.00
N LYS A 91 0.28 0.67 17.75
CA LYS A 91 0.79 1.83 18.51
C LYS A 91 1.10 3.06 17.63
N ASN A 92 1.38 2.87 16.34
CA ASN A 92 1.68 3.96 15.41
C ASN A 92 0.40 4.60 14.81
N GLN A 93 -0.77 3.99 15.02
CA GLN A 93 -2.00 4.39 14.33
C GLN A 93 -2.41 5.83 14.66
N LYS A 94 -2.44 6.20 15.96
CA LYS A 94 -2.79 7.56 16.41
C LYS A 94 -1.90 8.64 15.77
N LEU A 95 -0.60 8.39 15.65
CA LEU A 95 0.34 9.32 15.03
C LEU A 95 0.03 9.51 13.54
N LEU A 96 -0.20 8.42 12.82
CA LEU A 96 -0.48 8.45 11.39
C LEU A 96 -1.84 9.11 11.10
N ASP A 97 -2.85 8.87 11.94
CA ASP A 97 -4.15 9.53 11.84
C ASP A 97 -4.03 11.05 12.05
N ALA A 98 -3.19 11.49 12.98
CA ALA A 98 -2.92 12.92 13.17
C ALA A 98 -2.23 13.57 11.96
N LEU A 99 -1.36 12.83 11.26
CA LEU A 99 -0.69 13.32 10.05
C LEU A 99 -1.64 13.48 8.86
N LYS A 100 -2.72 12.69 8.78
CA LYS A 100 -3.71 12.76 7.69
C LYS A 100 -4.31 14.15 7.52
N ASN A 101 -4.49 14.89 8.62
CA ASN A 101 -5.13 16.21 8.63
C ASN A 101 -4.14 17.37 8.60
N LYS A 102 -2.82 17.11 8.59
CA LYS A 102 -1.80 18.16 8.51
C LYS A 102 -1.38 18.39 7.06
N GLN A 103 -1.32 19.65 6.65
CA GLN A 103 -0.65 20.01 5.41
C GLN A 103 0.87 19.81 5.56
N CYS A 104 1.46 19.21 4.53
CA CYS A 104 2.89 18.96 4.41
C CYS A 104 3.50 20.00 3.47
#